data_AF-A0A1V2GVP0-F1
#
_entry.id   AF-A0A1V2GVP0-F1
#
_cell.length_a   1.000
_cell.length_b   1.000
_cell.length_c   1.000
_cell.angle_alpha   90.00
_cell.angle_beta   90.00
_cell.angle_gamma   90.00
#
_symmetry.space_group_name_H-M   'P 1'
#
loop_
_entity.id
_entity.type
_entity.pdbx_description
1 polymer ?
#
loop_
_entity_poly.entity_id
_entity_poly.type
_entity_poly.pdbx_seq_one_letter_code
_entity_poly.pdbx_strand_id
1 'polypeptide(L)'
;MTWVDGIVLAVLALSALIAFFRGLVREVLGVGAWIGAVLFAITVLPGLSPLLAEHIQPAWLAELVAAAAAFVVALIVLKLLIGWFAGKVRASVLGGLDRALGMVFGLVRGAFLVVLTYIVGGLFLPAVDRWPEPVREARSLPVTAGAAAMLVSRLPPEYRPRLPDLPQSSMPSMDELLRPPARGR
;
A
#
# COMPACT_ATOMS: atom_id res chain seq x y z
N MET A 1 -5.44 -20.14 -14.69
CA MET A 1 -5.19 -19.54 -13.37
C MET A 1 -3.79 -19.96 -13.00
N THR A 2 -2.91 -19.00 -12.77
CA THR A 2 -1.51 -19.25 -12.47
C THR A 2 -1.30 -19.31 -10.96
N TRP A 3 -0.11 -19.73 -10.49
CA TRP A 3 0.20 -19.67 -9.05
C TRP A 3 0.15 -18.24 -8.50
N VAL A 4 0.33 -17.23 -9.36
CA VAL A 4 0.19 -15.81 -9.02
C VAL A 4 -1.25 -15.50 -8.62
N ASP A 5 -2.24 -16.02 -9.35
CA ASP A 5 -3.66 -15.88 -8.97
C ASP A 5 -3.93 -16.51 -7.60
N GLY A 6 -3.29 -17.65 -7.31
CA GLY A 6 -3.35 -18.30 -5.99
C GLY A 6 -2.79 -17.42 -4.87
N ILE A 7 -1.66 -16.76 -5.10
CA ILE A 7 -1.08 -15.81 -4.13
C ILE A 7 -1.98 -14.60 -3.94
N VAL A 8 -2.54 -14.03 -5.01
CA VAL A 8 -3.47 -12.89 -4.91
C VAL A 8 -4.66 -13.27 -4.04
N LEU A 9 -5.27 -14.43 -4.29
CA LEU A 9 -6.37 -14.94 -3.46
C LEU A 9 -5.94 -15.18 -2.02
N ALA A 10 -4.75 -15.74 -1.79
CA ALA A 10 -4.22 -15.94 -0.44
C ALA A 10 -4.01 -14.62 0.31
N VAL A 11 -3.48 -13.59 -0.35
CA VAL A 11 -3.29 -12.24 0.24
C VAL A 11 -4.64 -11.62 0.60
N LEU A 12 -5.62 -11.70 -0.30
CA LEU A 12 -6.98 -11.20 -0.05
C LEU A 12 -7.63 -11.93 1.12
N ALA A 13 -7.62 -13.26 1.11
CA ALA A 13 -8.23 -14.11 2.12
C ALA A 13 -7.57 -13.91 3.49
N LEU A 14 -6.24 -13.90 3.55
CA LEU A 14 -5.49 -13.69 4.79
C LEU A 14 -5.72 -12.29 5.34
N SER A 15 -5.71 -11.27 4.47
CA SER A 15 -5.98 -9.89 4.90
C SER A 15 -7.40 -9.74 5.45
N ALA A 16 -8.39 -10.34 4.79
CA ALA A 16 -9.79 -10.36 5.25
C ALA A 16 -9.93 -11.11 6.58
N LEU A 17 -9.31 -12.28 6.71
CA LEU A 17 -9.38 -13.11 7.92
C LEU A 17 -8.73 -12.44 9.13
N ILE A 18 -7.53 -11.86 8.95
CA ILE A 18 -6.84 -11.11 10.00
C ILE A 18 -7.70 -9.91 10.44
N ALA A 19 -8.28 -9.17 9.48
CA ALA A 19 -9.09 -8.00 9.78
C ALA A 19 -10.44 -8.38 10.43
N PHE A 20 -11.03 -9.53 10.06
CA PHE A 20 -12.22 -10.07 10.72
C PHE A 20 -11.97 -10.36 12.21
N PHE A 21 -10.82 -10.95 12.56
CA PHE A 21 -10.49 -11.23 13.96
C PHE A 21 -10.15 -9.96 14.76
N ARG A 22 -9.61 -8.93 14.09
CA ARG A 22 -9.22 -7.66 14.70
C ARG A 22 -10.37 -6.67 14.85
N GLY A 23 -11.31 -6.67 13.91
CA GLY A 23 -12.41 -5.71 13.82
C GLY A 23 -12.04 -4.43 13.05
N LEU A 24 -13.05 -3.79 12.42
CA LEU A 24 -12.89 -2.55 11.67
C LEU A 24 -12.29 -1.43 12.52
N VAL A 25 -12.82 -1.21 13.73
CA VAL A 25 -12.41 -0.10 14.59
C VAL A 25 -10.91 -0.15 14.88
N ARG A 26 -10.38 -1.34 15.16
CA ARG A 26 -8.95 -1.53 15.42
C ARG A 26 -8.11 -1.30 14.17
N GLU A 27 -8.60 -1.66 12.99
CA GLU A 27 -7.91 -1.45 11.72
C GLU A 27 -7.88 0.04 11.35
N VAL A 28 -9.03 0.72 11.35
CA VAL A 28 -9.15 2.14 10.99
C VAL A 28 -8.39 3.04 11.97
N LEU A 29 -8.63 2.87 13.27
CA LEU A 29 -7.88 3.62 14.27
C LEU A 29 -6.39 3.27 14.24
N GLY A 30 -6.05 2.03 13.88
CA GLY A 30 -4.67 1.59 13.73
C GLY A 30 -3.92 2.34 12.63
N VAL A 31 -4.56 2.58 11.48
CA VAL A 31 -4.01 3.43 10.41
C VAL A 31 -3.93 4.88 10.87
N GLY A 32 -4.98 5.38 11.52
CA GLY A 32 -4.99 6.72 12.12
C GLY A 32 -3.87 6.93 13.15
N ALA A 33 -3.50 5.90 13.93
CA ALA A 33 -2.42 5.98 14.90
C ALA A 33 -1.04 6.13 14.25
N TRP A 34 -0.80 5.49 13.11
CA TRP A 34 0.44 5.68 12.36
C TRP A 34 0.55 7.14 11.89
N ILE A 35 -0.52 7.66 11.28
CA ILE A 35 -0.56 9.05 10.80
C ILE A 35 -0.40 10.02 11.99
N GLY A 36 -1.18 9.83 13.05
CA GLY A 36 -1.15 10.66 14.25
C GLY A 36 0.22 10.65 14.95
N ALA A 37 0.88 9.49 15.03
CA ALA A 37 2.22 9.38 15.60
C ALA A 37 3.27 10.11 14.75
N VAL A 38 3.19 10.03 13.41
CA VAL A 38 4.07 10.81 12.53
C VAL A 38 3.85 12.31 12.72
N LEU A 39 2.59 12.76 12.70
CA LEU A 39 2.26 14.17 12.91
C LEU A 39 2.76 14.66 14.27
N PHE A 40 2.55 13.89 15.33
CA PHE A 40 3.05 14.22 16.67
C PHE A 40 4.58 14.27 16.73
N ALA A 41 5.26 13.33 16.08
CA ALA A 41 6.72 13.34 16.04
C ALA A 41 7.25 14.61 15.37
N ILE A 42 6.67 15.00 14.22
CA ILE A 42 7.05 16.22 13.49
C ILE A 42 6.79 17.48 14.32
N THR A 43 5.68 17.55 15.06
CA THR A 43 5.36 18.75 15.85
C THR A 43 6.26 18.93 17.07
N VAL A 44 6.69 17.84 17.71
CA VAL A 44 7.53 17.88 18.92
C VAL A 44 9.03 17.91 18.58
N LEU A 45 9.42 17.50 17.37
CA LEU A 45 10.81 17.42 16.93
C LEU A 45 11.62 18.70 17.17
N PRO A 46 11.14 19.93 16.87
CA PRO A 46 11.93 21.15 17.08
C PRO A 46 12.30 21.41 18.53
N GLY A 47 11.46 20.97 19.48
CA GLY A 47 11.74 21.10 20.92
C GLY A 47 12.58 19.96 21.46
N LEU A 48 12.44 18.75 20.92
CA LEU A 48 13.13 17.55 21.42
C LEU A 48 14.55 17.39 20.85
N SER A 49 14.77 17.81 19.59
CA SER A 49 16.06 17.67 18.92
C SER A 49 17.22 18.39 19.64
N PRO A 50 17.10 19.66 20.09
CA PRO A 50 18.20 20.36 20.77
C PRO A 50 18.63 19.67 22.07
N LEU A 51 17.69 19.14 22.84
CA LEU A 51 17.95 18.42 24.10
C LEU A 51 18.80 17.16 23.88
N LEU A 52 18.55 16.46 22.77
CA LEU A 52 19.29 15.26 22.40
C LEU A 52 20.63 15.59 21.75
N ALA A 53 20.74 16.71 21.03
CA ALA A 53 21.97 17.16 20.40
C ALA A 53 23.10 17.46 21.41
N GLU A 54 22.76 17.78 22.66
CA GLU A 54 23.73 17.91 23.76
C GLU A 54 24.44 16.57 24.09
N HIS A 55 23.79 15.45 23.81
CA HIS A 55 24.24 14.11 24.20
C HIS A 55 24.60 13.21 23.01
N ILE A 56 24.10 13.52 21.82
CA ILE A 56 24.24 12.70 20.61
C ILE A 56 24.85 13.55 19.49
N GLN A 57 26.02 13.12 19.04
CA GLN A 57 26.70 13.65 17.86
C GLN A 57 26.75 12.56 16.78
N PRO A 58 26.56 12.89 15.49
CA PRO A 58 26.32 14.22 14.91
C PRO A 58 24.85 14.69 15.02
N ALA A 59 24.59 15.98 14.79
CA ALA A 59 23.25 16.59 14.93
C ALA A 59 22.13 15.88 14.14
N TRP A 60 22.40 15.41 12.92
CA TRP A 60 21.40 14.67 12.13
C TRP A 60 21.00 13.35 12.81
N LEU A 61 21.91 12.72 13.56
CA LEU A 61 21.62 11.51 14.33
C LEU A 61 20.75 11.84 15.55
N ALA A 62 21.01 12.96 16.22
CA ALA A 62 20.17 13.44 17.32
C ALA A 62 18.74 13.73 16.84
N GLU A 63 18.57 14.38 15.69
CA GLU A 63 17.27 14.63 15.06
C GLU A 63 16.54 13.32 14.73
N LEU A 64 17.24 12.36 14.13
CA LEU A 64 16.67 11.05 13.80
C LEU A 64 16.20 10.31 15.06
N VAL A 65 17.04 10.30 16.11
CA VAL A 65 16.70 9.67 17.40
C VAL A 65 15.52 10.38 18.07
N ALA A 66 15.48 11.71 18.04
CA ALA A 66 14.38 12.51 18.57
C ALA A 66 13.05 12.16 17.87
N ALA A 67 13.06 12.17 16.55
CA ALA A 67 11.88 11.84 15.75
C ALA A 67 11.41 10.41 16.01
N ALA A 68 12.35 9.44 16.01
CA ALA A 68 12.04 8.04 16.26
C ALA A 68 11.48 7.81 17.67
N ALA A 69 12.09 8.41 18.70
CA ALA A 69 11.63 8.30 20.08
C ALA A 69 10.23 8.89 20.25
N ALA A 70 9.99 10.12 19.76
CA ALA A 70 8.68 10.76 19.81
C ALA A 70 7.61 9.95 19.07
N PHE A 71 7.94 9.44 17.87
CA PHE A 71 7.08 8.59 17.08
C PHE A 71 6.70 7.30 17.83
N VAL A 72 7.68 6.58 18.37
CA VAL A 72 7.45 5.30 19.08
C VAL A 72 6.61 5.52 20.33
N VAL A 73 6.93 6.55 21.13
CA VAL A 73 6.15 6.88 22.34
C VAL A 73 4.70 7.21 21.98
N ALA A 74 4.48 8.09 20.99
CA ALA A 74 3.14 8.44 20.55
C ALA A 74 2.37 7.23 20.01
N LEU A 75 3.04 6.40 19.20
CA LEU A 75 2.44 5.19 18.64
C LEU A 75 2.04 4.20 19.74
N ILE A 76 2.88 3.98 20.76
CA ILE A 76 2.56 3.12 21.89
C ILE A 76 1.32 3.64 22.62
N VAL A 77 1.29 4.93 22.98
CA VAL A 77 0.16 5.57 23.66
C VAL A 77 -1.13 5.40 22.85
N LEU A 78 -1.09 5.74 21.55
CA LEU A 78 -2.24 5.60 20.67
C LEU A 78 -2.70 4.15 20.55
N LYS A 79 -1.77 3.18 20.43
CA LYS A 79 -2.12 1.74 20.36
C LYS A 79 -2.79 1.24 21.63
N LEU A 80 -2.35 1.69 22.80
CA LEU A 80 -2.97 1.35 24.09
C LEU A 80 -4.40 1.90 24.16
N LEU A 81 -4.60 3.17 23.80
CA LEU A 81 -5.93 3.79 23.75
C LEU A 81 -6.86 3.05 22.79
N ILE A 82 -6.37 2.73 21.59
CA ILE A 82 -7.14 1.95 20.60
C ILE A 82 -7.51 0.58 21.13
N GLY A 83 -6.58 -0.10 21.81
CA GLY A 83 -6.85 -1.39 22.43
C GLY A 83 -8.03 -1.32 23.40
N TRP A 84 -8.07 -0.28 24.22
CA TRP A 84 -9.16 -0.01 25.17
C TRP A 84 -10.49 0.30 24.47
N PHE A 85 -10.51 1.24 23.51
CA PHE A 85 -11.74 1.59 22.78
C PHE A 85 -12.28 0.43 21.94
N ALA A 86 -11.42 -0.25 21.20
CA ALA A 86 -11.81 -1.40 20.39
C ALA A 86 -12.32 -2.56 21.27
N GLY A 87 -11.76 -2.73 22.47
CA GLY A 87 -12.26 -3.69 23.46
C GLY A 87 -13.71 -3.41 23.84
N LYS A 88 -14.08 -2.15 24.07
CA LYS A 88 -15.46 -1.75 24.37
C LYS A 88 -16.43 -2.00 23.22
N VAL A 89 -16.03 -1.66 21.99
CA VAL A 89 -16.87 -1.92 20.80
C VAL A 89 -17.12 -3.41 20.66
N ARG A 90 -16.09 -4.23 20.86
CA ARG A 90 -16.17 -5.68 20.76
C ARG A 90 -17.08 -6.32 21.82
N ALA A 91 -17.13 -5.75 23.02
CA ALA A 91 -18.01 -6.20 24.11
C ALA A 91 -19.48 -5.75 23.94
N SER A 92 -19.75 -4.83 23.01
CA SER A 92 -21.09 -4.33 22.72
C SER A 92 -21.82 -5.17 21.67
N VAL A 93 -23.11 -4.91 21.47
CA VAL A 93 -23.94 -5.50 20.40
C VAL A 93 -23.33 -5.26 19.01
N LEU A 94 -22.53 -4.21 18.83
CA LEU A 94 -21.86 -3.87 17.57
C LEU A 94 -20.67 -4.77 17.26
N GLY A 95 -20.22 -5.63 18.18
CA GLY A 95 -19.03 -6.47 17.99
C GLY A 95 -19.12 -7.42 16.79
N GLY A 96 -20.32 -7.89 16.43
CA GLY A 96 -20.52 -8.69 15.23
C GLY A 96 -20.36 -7.87 13.94
N LEU A 97 -20.97 -6.68 13.91
CA LEU A 97 -20.87 -5.74 12.78
C LEU A 97 -19.43 -5.25 12.58
N ASP A 98 -18.72 -4.95 13.66
CA ASP A 98 -17.31 -4.52 13.63
C ASP A 98 -16.41 -5.58 12.96
N ARG A 99 -16.65 -6.87 13.19
CA ARG A 99 -15.90 -7.96 12.54
C ARG A 99 -16.25 -8.10 11.06
N ALA A 100 -17.54 -8.02 10.71
CA ALA A 100 -18.00 -8.10 9.34
C ALA A 100 -17.42 -6.95 8.49
N LEU A 101 -17.50 -5.71 8.99
CA LEU A 101 -16.88 -4.57 8.33
C LEU A 101 -15.35 -4.66 8.33
N GLY A 102 -14.76 -5.26 9.37
CA GLY A 102 -13.33 -5.58 9.41
C GLY A 102 -12.93 -6.49 8.25
N MET A 103 -13.72 -7.51 7.93
CA MET A 103 -13.47 -8.38 6.76
C MET A 103 -13.46 -7.58 5.45
N VAL A 104 -14.46 -6.71 5.24
CA VAL A 104 -14.54 -5.86 4.04
C VAL A 104 -13.34 -4.93 3.94
N PHE A 105 -12.96 -4.27 5.05
CA PHE A 105 -11.76 -3.45 5.10
C PHE A 105 -10.49 -4.27 4.80
N GLY A 106 -10.40 -5.49 5.32
CA GLY A 106 -9.31 -6.41 5.05
C GLY A 106 -9.20 -6.80 3.57
N LEU A 107 -10.32 -7.03 2.89
CA LEU A 107 -10.34 -7.28 1.45
C LEU A 107 -9.84 -6.06 0.67
N VAL A 108 -10.34 -4.86 1.01
CA VAL A 108 -9.91 -3.61 0.39
C VAL A 108 -8.40 -3.39 0.58
N ARG A 109 -7.89 -3.59 1.80
CA ARG A 109 -6.46 -3.52 2.11
C ARG A 109 -5.66 -4.56 1.34
N GLY A 110 -6.14 -5.80 1.26
CA GLY A 110 -5.47 -6.86 0.50
C GLY A 110 -5.38 -6.51 -0.99
N ALA A 111 -6.48 -6.00 -1.57
CA ALA A 111 -6.50 -5.55 -2.96
C ALA A 111 -5.54 -4.37 -3.18
N PHE A 112 -5.51 -3.42 -2.24
CA PHE A 112 -4.57 -2.32 -2.26
C PHE A 112 -3.11 -2.80 -2.23
N LEU A 113 -2.76 -3.81 -1.41
CA LEU A 113 -1.42 -4.38 -1.37
C LEU A 113 -1.03 -5.08 -2.69
N VAL A 114 -1.97 -5.76 -3.34
CA VAL A 114 -1.75 -6.39 -4.66
C VAL A 114 -1.48 -5.32 -5.72
N VAL A 115 -2.28 -4.24 -5.74
CA VAL A 115 -2.07 -3.09 -6.64
C VAL A 115 -0.74 -2.41 -6.37
N LEU A 116 -0.40 -2.18 -5.11
CA LEU A 116 0.88 -1.60 -4.74
C LEU A 116 2.05 -2.47 -5.20
N THR A 117 1.93 -3.79 -5.08
CA THR A 117 2.95 -4.75 -5.56
C THR A 117 3.13 -4.65 -7.08
N TYR A 118 2.05 -4.51 -7.84
CA TYR A 118 2.13 -4.28 -9.29
C TYR A 118 2.86 -2.97 -9.63
N ILE A 119 2.51 -1.87 -8.96
CA ILE A 119 3.15 -0.55 -9.19
C ILE A 119 4.64 -0.64 -8.87
N VAL A 120 4.98 -1.19 -7.71
CA VAL A 120 6.38 -1.34 -7.27
C VAL A 120 7.14 -2.28 -8.21
N GLY A 121 6.54 -3.41 -8.60
CA GLY A 121 7.14 -4.33 -9.58
C GLY A 121 7.42 -3.64 -10.92
N GLY A 122 6.53 -2.77 -11.37
CA GLY A 122 6.71 -1.97 -12.57
C GLY A 122 7.81 -0.92 -12.50
N LEU A 123 8.05 -0.37 -11.31
CA LEU A 123 9.17 0.56 -11.09
C LEU A 123 10.53 -0.16 -11.21
N PHE A 124 10.62 -1.41 -10.80
CA PHE A 124 11.85 -2.20 -10.90
C PHE A 124 12.04 -2.89 -12.26
N LEU A 125 10.96 -3.41 -12.85
CA LEU A 125 10.96 -4.06 -14.16
C LEU A 125 9.86 -3.45 -15.05
N PRO A 126 10.15 -2.37 -15.80
CA PRO A 126 9.15 -1.67 -16.60
C PRO A 126 8.61 -2.48 -17.78
N ALA A 127 9.42 -3.40 -18.34
CA ALA A 127 9.03 -4.20 -19.49
C ALA A 127 8.26 -5.45 -19.06
N VAL A 128 6.93 -5.41 -19.15
CA VAL A 128 6.04 -6.53 -18.79
C VAL A 128 6.36 -7.78 -19.60
N ASP A 129 6.83 -7.64 -20.84
CA ASP A 129 7.20 -8.79 -21.69
C ASP A 129 8.34 -9.63 -21.11
N ARG A 130 9.15 -9.03 -20.22
CA ARG A 130 10.23 -9.72 -19.49
C ARG A 130 9.77 -10.30 -18.16
N TRP A 131 8.51 -10.09 -17.77
CA TRP A 131 7.98 -10.68 -16.54
C TRP A 131 7.83 -12.19 -16.71
N PRO A 132 7.98 -12.97 -15.61
CA PRO A 132 7.74 -14.39 -15.63
C PRO A 132 6.38 -14.71 -16.28
N GLU A 133 6.34 -15.71 -17.16
CA GLU A 133 5.12 -16.17 -17.84
C GLU A 133 3.91 -16.33 -16.90
N PRO A 134 4.05 -16.89 -15.67
CA PRO A 134 2.91 -17.02 -14.75
C PRO A 134 2.31 -15.69 -14.29
N VAL A 135 3.06 -14.58 -14.33
CA VAL A 135 2.55 -13.25 -14.00
C VAL A 135 1.79 -12.66 -15.19
N ARG A 136 2.33 -12.82 -16.40
CA ARG A 136 1.71 -12.33 -17.65
C ARG A 136 0.37 -13.00 -17.93
N GLU A 137 0.25 -14.29 -17.62
CA GLU A 137 -0.96 -15.08 -17.82
C GLU A 137 -1.93 -15.05 -16.63
N ALA A 138 -1.59 -14.32 -15.55
CA ALA A 138 -2.44 -14.23 -14.37
C ALA A 138 -3.76 -13.55 -14.72
N ARG A 139 -4.89 -14.16 -14.32
CA ARG A 139 -6.23 -13.56 -14.55
C ARG A 139 -6.45 -12.29 -13.73
N SER A 140 -5.75 -12.18 -12.61
CA SER A 140 -5.74 -11.00 -11.76
C SER A 140 -5.04 -9.79 -12.39
N LEU A 141 -4.10 -10.01 -13.32
CA LEU A 141 -3.27 -8.96 -13.93
C LEU A 141 -4.08 -7.78 -14.51
N PRO A 142 -5.06 -7.97 -15.42
CA PRO A 142 -5.80 -6.85 -16.01
C PRO A 142 -6.58 -6.03 -14.98
N VAL A 143 -7.15 -6.69 -13.97
CA VAL A 143 -7.87 -6.02 -12.88
C VAL A 143 -6.91 -5.21 -12.02
N THR A 144 -5.76 -5.79 -11.67
CA THR A 144 -4.73 -5.11 -10.88
C THR A 144 -4.12 -3.92 -11.63
N ALA A 145 -3.83 -4.08 -12.93
CA ALA A 145 -3.31 -3.02 -13.78
C ALA A 145 -4.31 -1.87 -13.95
N GLY A 146 -5.59 -2.17 -14.18
CA GLY A 146 -6.65 -1.17 -14.25
C GLY A 146 -6.82 -0.39 -12.94
N ALA A 147 -6.80 -1.10 -11.80
CA ALA A 147 -6.85 -0.46 -10.48
C ALA A 147 -5.59 0.40 -10.20
N ALA A 148 -4.42 -0.05 -10.65
CA ALA A 148 -3.18 0.73 -10.56
C ALA A 148 -3.27 2.02 -11.40
N ALA A 149 -3.75 1.93 -12.64
CA ALA A 149 -3.97 3.08 -13.50
C ALA A 149 -4.95 4.09 -12.88
N MET A 150 -6.05 3.60 -12.33
CA MET A 150 -7.01 4.43 -11.60
C MET A 150 -6.35 5.12 -10.40
N LEU A 151 -5.57 4.40 -9.59
CA LEU A 151 -4.89 4.97 -8.42
C LEU A 151 -3.86 6.03 -8.82
N VAL A 152 -3.01 5.73 -9.80
CA VAL A 152 -1.97 6.65 -10.29
C VAL A 152 -2.56 7.90 -10.94
N SER A 153 -3.69 7.78 -11.64
CA SER A 153 -4.36 8.93 -12.26
C SER A 153 -4.78 10.00 -11.24
N ARG A 154 -5.04 9.61 -9.99
CA ARG A 154 -5.41 10.51 -8.89
C ARG A 154 -4.22 11.21 -8.24
N LEU A 155 -3.00 10.77 -8.51
CA LEU A 155 -1.79 11.43 -8.02
C LEU A 155 -1.50 12.71 -8.82
N PRO A 156 -0.90 13.74 -8.19
CA PRO A 156 -0.40 14.90 -8.91
C PRO A 156 0.59 14.47 -9.99
N PRO A 157 0.64 15.16 -11.16
CA PRO A 157 1.45 14.75 -12.31
C PRO A 157 2.92 14.46 -11.98
N GLU A 158 3.51 15.23 -11.06
CA GLU A 158 4.90 15.13 -10.61
C GLU A 158 5.23 13.80 -9.92
N TYR A 159 4.24 13.14 -9.31
CA TYR A 159 4.42 11.92 -8.52
C TYR A 159 3.85 10.67 -9.19
N ARG A 160 3.46 10.74 -10.47
CA ARG A 160 2.89 9.59 -11.18
C ARG A 160 3.98 8.59 -11.56
N PRO A 161 4.01 7.37 -10.96
CA PRO A 161 4.92 6.34 -11.41
C PRO A 161 4.59 5.93 -12.85
N ARG A 162 5.61 5.62 -13.64
CA ARG A 162 5.39 5.00 -14.96
C ARG A 162 4.86 3.60 -14.74
N LEU A 163 3.65 3.35 -15.25
CA LEU A 163 3.03 2.04 -15.18
C LEU A 163 3.57 1.14 -16.29
N PRO A 164 3.69 -0.18 -16.06
CA PRO A 164 4.06 -1.12 -17.10
C PRO A 164 2.98 -1.22 -18.18
N ASP A 165 3.41 -1.24 -19.46
CA ASP A 165 2.52 -1.41 -20.61
C ASP A 165 2.05 -2.87 -20.70
N LEU A 166 0.72 -3.07 -20.79
CA LEU A 166 0.19 -4.42 -20.95
C LEU A 166 0.49 -4.96 -22.37
N PRO A 167 0.77 -6.26 -22.54
CA PRO A 167 1.14 -6.85 -23.84
C PRO A 167 0.14 -6.60 -25.00
N GLN A 168 -1.13 -6.29 -24.68
CA GLN A 168 -2.18 -6.01 -25.68
C GLN A 168 -2.27 -4.55 -26.13
N SER A 169 -1.52 -3.64 -25.49
CA SER A 169 -1.52 -2.21 -25.88
C SER A 169 -0.64 -1.90 -27.10
N SER A 170 0.08 -2.91 -27.62
CA SER A 170 0.81 -2.86 -28.89
C SER A 170 -0.11 -3.16 -30.08
N MET A 171 -1.18 -2.37 -30.28
CA MET A 171 -1.66 -2.23 -31.67
C MET A 171 -0.53 -1.56 -32.46
N PRO A 172 -0.14 -2.09 -33.64
CA PRO A 172 0.88 -1.45 -34.45
C PRO A 172 0.47 0.01 -34.65
N SER A 173 1.40 0.93 -34.44
CA SER A 173 1.10 2.36 -34.58
C SER A 173 0.43 2.63 -35.94
N MET A 174 -0.45 3.63 -36.04
CA MET A 174 -1.10 3.94 -37.34
C MET A 174 -0.05 4.11 -38.45
N ASP A 175 1.13 4.63 -38.11
CA ASP A 175 2.29 4.75 -39.01
C ASP A 175 2.86 3.40 -39.47
N GLU A 176 2.76 2.37 -38.63
CA GLU A 176 3.20 1.00 -38.90
C GLU A 176 2.16 0.20 -39.70
N LEU A 177 0.87 0.49 -39.52
CA LEU A 177 -0.23 -0.03 -40.33
C LEU A 177 -0.32 0.61 -41.72
N LEU A 178 0.05 1.90 -41.82
CA LEU A 178 0.09 2.64 -43.07
C LEU A 178 1.36 2.38 -43.88
N ARG A 179 2.37 1.70 -43.31
CA ARG A 179 3.53 1.25 -44.08
C ARG A 179 3.05 0.25 -45.12
N PRO A 180 3.22 0.54 -46.43
CA PRO A 180 2.94 -0.43 -47.45
C PRO A 180 3.80 -1.68 -47.19
N PRO A 181 3.26 -2.90 -47.35
CA PRO A 181 4.04 -4.11 -47.16
C PRO A 181 5.28 -4.01 -48.06
N ALA A 182 6.45 -4.09 -47.46
CA ALA A 182 7.71 -4.04 -48.19
C ALA A 182 7.65 -5.14 -49.26
N ARG A 183 7.57 -4.74 -50.54
CA ARG A 183 7.71 -5.68 -51.66
C ARG A 183 9.12 -6.27 -51.55
N GLY A 184 9.20 -7.50 -51.05
CA GLY A 184 10.41 -8.29 -51.06
C GLY A 184 11.01 -8.31 -52.46
N ARG A 185 12.32 -8.07 -52.53
CA ARG A 185 13.16 -8.42 -53.68
C ARG A 185 13.68 -9.83 -53.47
#